data_AF-A0AAV4VE60-F1
#
_entry.id   AF-A0AAV4VE60-F1
#
_cell.length_a   1.000
_cell.length_b   1.000
_cell.length_c   1.000
_cell.angle_alpha   90.00
_cell.angle_beta   90.00
_cell.angle_gamma   90.00
#
_symmetry.space_group_name_H-M   'P 1'
#
loop_
_entity.id
_entity.type
_entity.pdbx_description
1 polymer ?
#
loop_
_entity_poly.entity_id
_entity_poly.type
_entity_poly.pdbx_seq_one_letter_code
_entity_poly.pdbx_strand_id
1 'polypeptide(L)'
;MLTQEWVVVKPVRTGLNISIRNTELSDAESSRFQGVIYFGLFDGKKILNYGFGNRVFELKIVCVSKLKTCMYSSKENSSERIRNLHENFYAGNGDKNITDGDHYSESLPDFNSWIVTVSSLSLAAMFAITGGAFAIVNAIRNSAEMVFGFLGILIWNTFGIISGTVSIFSWIILYLSKFRKNVMTREELDQHWVSEFRSCVGFSFYLVVLSTALFIINVGIISTIIKQPWVDRKLRAELRKKLSSGKYVTHSPASSIVKKPKSDIISV
;
A
#
# COMPACT_ATOMS: atom_id res chain seq x y z
N MET A 1 6.35 13.76 -2.81
CA MET A 1 6.28 12.94 -4.05
C MET A 1 5.57 11.60 -3.86
N LEU A 2 6.06 10.63 -3.05
CA LEU A 2 5.43 9.31 -2.86
C LEU A 2 4.04 9.30 -2.20
N THR A 3 3.64 10.41 -1.58
CA THR A 3 2.43 10.47 -0.74
C THR A 3 1.36 11.38 -1.28
N GLN A 4 1.55 12.08 -2.41
CA GLN A 4 0.69 13.21 -2.81
C GLN A 4 -0.32 12.86 -3.92
N GLU A 5 -0.06 11.80 -4.69
CA GLU A 5 -0.86 11.45 -5.88
C GLU A 5 -1.30 10.00 -5.81
N TRP A 6 -2.11 9.68 -4.80
CA TRP A 6 -2.70 8.34 -4.65
C TRP A 6 -4.01 8.23 -5.42
N VAL A 7 -4.78 9.31 -5.50
CA VAL A 7 -5.98 9.44 -6.32
C VAL A 7 -5.99 10.81 -6.99
N VAL A 8 -6.37 10.84 -8.26
CA VAL A 8 -6.53 12.06 -9.05
C VAL A 8 -7.99 12.15 -9.48
N VAL A 9 -8.64 13.27 -9.19
CA VAL A 9 -10.03 13.52 -9.55
C VAL A 9 -10.11 14.72 -10.47
N LYS A 10 -10.91 14.62 -11.53
CA LYS A 10 -11.08 15.69 -12.53
C LYS A 10 -12.51 16.24 -12.50
N PRO A 11 -12.85 17.06 -11.49
CA PRO A 11 -14.18 17.66 -11.41
C PRO A 11 -14.46 18.60 -12.57
N VAL A 12 -15.74 18.71 -12.91
CA VAL A 12 -16.25 19.65 -13.91
C VAL A 12 -17.45 20.40 -13.34
N ARG A 13 -17.63 21.64 -13.76
CA ARG A 13 -18.83 22.40 -13.41
C ARG A 13 -19.94 22.13 -14.41
N THR A 14 -21.10 21.70 -13.94
CA THR A 14 -22.31 21.49 -14.73
C THR A 14 -23.26 22.68 -14.59
N GLY A 15 -24.29 22.83 -15.42
CA GLY A 15 -25.31 23.87 -15.22
C GLY A 15 -24.98 25.29 -15.71
N LEU A 16 -23.79 25.52 -16.27
CA LEU A 16 -23.59 26.67 -17.16
C LEU A 16 -24.32 26.36 -18.46
N ASN A 17 -25.49 26.99 -18.67
CA ASN A 17 -26.18 27.01 -19.96
C ASN A 17 -25.36 27.85 -20.95
N ILE A 18 -24.16 27.39 -21.26
CA ILE A 18 -23.42 27.84 -22.42
C ILE A 18 -24.21 27.23 -23.57
N SER A 19 -24.97 28.07 -24.29
CA SER A 19 -25.64 27.65 -25.50
C SER A 19 -24.56 27.25 -26.51
N ILE A 20 -24.13 25.99 -26.46
CA ILE A 20 -23.27 25.43 -27.49
C ILE A 20 -24.19 25.15 -28.67
N ARG A 21 -24.46 26.21 -29.45
CA ARG A 21 -24.70 26.04 -30.88
C ARG A 21 -23.46 25.33 -31.42
N ASN A 22 -23.68 24.22 -32.10
CA ASN A 22 -22.75 23.38 -32.88
C ASN A 22 -21.61 24.15 -33.58
N THR A 23 -20.69 24.71 -32.82
CA THR A 23 -19.53 25.46 -33.29
C THR A 23 -18.40 24.92 -32.46
N GLU A 24 -17.41 24.36 -33.16
CA GLU A 24 -16.21 23.76 -32.60
C GLU A 24 -15.71 24.55 -31.39
N LEU A 25 -15.96 24.00 -30.21
CA LEU A 25 -15.55 24.59 -28.94
C LEU A 25 -14.02 24.55 -28.95
N SER A 26 -13.40 25.71 -29.17
CA SER A 26 -11.97 25.88 -29.00
C SER A 26 -11.53 25.24 -27.67
N ASP A 27 -10.48 24.44 -27.68
CA ASP A 27 -9.90 23.79 -26.47
C ASP A 27 -9.67 24.80 -25.32
N ALA A 28 -9.56 26.09 -25.64
CA ALA A 28 -9.43 27.19 -24.69
C ALA A 28 -10.71 27.53 -23.89
N GLU A 29 -11.90 27.12 -24.34
CA GLU A 29 -13.17 27.32 -23.63
C GLU A 29 -13.57 26.06 -22.86
N SER A 30 -13.25 24.87 -23.39
CA SER A 30 -13.34 23.57 -22.71
C SER A 30 -12.54 23.55 -21.38
N SER A 31 -11.36 24.18 -21.35
CA SER A 31 -10.50 24.24 -20.16
C SER A 31 -10.98 25.21 -19.07
N ARG A 32 -11.98 26.05 -19.36
CA ARG A 32 -12.63 26.92 -18.38
C ARG A 32 -13.67 26.06 -17.64
N PHE A 33 -13.76 26.16 -16.31
CA PHE A 33 -14.66 25.34 -15.48
C PHE A 33 -14.29 23.86 -15.32
N GLN A 34 -13.00 23.54 -15.48
CA GLN A 34 -12.44 22.25 -15.08
C GLN A 34 -11.57 22.40 -13.82
N GLY A 35 -11.38 21.29 -13.13
CA GLY A 35 -10.48 21.21 -12.01
C GLY A 35 -9.71 19.89 -11.95
N VAL A 36 -8.69 19.87 -11.11
CA VAL A 36 -7.95 18.67 -10.76
C VAL A 36 -7.74 18.65 -9.26
N ILE A 37 -8.08 17.53 -8.63
CA ILE A 37 -7.88 17.29 -7.20
C ILE A 37 -6.95 16.10 -7.04
N TYR A 38 -5.84 16.32 -6.36
CA TYR A 38 -4.88 15.30 -5.98
C TYR A 38 -5.13 14.95 -4.51
N PHE A 39 -5.48 13.70 -4.26
CA PHE A 39 -5.54 13.15 -2.91
C PHE A 39 -4.30 12.30 -2.68
N GLY A 40 -3.55 12.67 -1.65
CA GLY A 40 -2.44 11.90 -1.14
C GLY A 40 -2.70 11.37 0.25
N LEU A 41 -1.85 10.46 0.73
CA LEU A 41 -2.03 9.78 2.01
C LEU A 41 -2.07 10.74 3.22
N PHE A 42 -1.38 11.88 3.16
CA PHE A 42 -1.32 12.87 4.24
C PHE A 42 -1.71 14.28 3.82
N ASP A 43 -1.50 14.59 2.55
CA ASP A 43 -1.65 15.92 1.97
C ASP A 43 -2.15 15.77 0.55
N GLY A 44 -2.73 16.82 0.03
CA GLY A 44 -3.37 16.85 -1.27
C GLY A 44 -3.47 18.27 -1.78
N LYS A 45 -3.95 18.40 -3.01
CA LYS A 45 -4.05 19.69 -3.68
C LYS A 45 -5.30 19.73 -4.52
N LYS A 46 -6.13 20.75 -4.32
CA LYS A 46 -7.32 21.01 -5.12
C LYS A 46 -7.07 22.23 -5.98
N ILE A 47 -7.28 22.09 -7.29
CA ILE A 47 -7.13 23.17 -8.26
C ILE A 47 -8.44 23.28 -9.02
N LEU A 48 -9.17 24.38 -8.86
CA LEU A 48 -10.43 24.62 -9.54
C LEU A 48 -10.35 25.90 -10.37
N ASN A 49 -10.72 25.82 -11.64
CA ASN A 49 -10.82 26.99 -12.51
C ASN A 49 -12.27 27.46 -12.57
N TYR A 50 -12.56 28.65 -12.04
CA TYR A 50 -13.90 29.23 -12.06
C TYR A 50 -14.17 30.12 -13.29
N GLY A 51 -13.33 30.01 -14.34
CA GLY A 51 -13.43 30.81 -15.57
C GLY A 51 -12.51 32.04 -15.59
N PHE A 52 -11.93 32.42 -14.44
CA PHE A 52 -11.01 33.54 -14.28
C PHE A 52 -9.60 33.10 -13.85
N GLY A 53 -9.27 31.83 -14.07
CA GLY A 53 -8.00 31.23 -13.69
C GLY A 53 -8.10 30.26 -12.53
N ASN A 54 -6.97 29.61 -12.25
CA ASN A 54 -6.88 28.51 -11.29
C ASN A 54 -6.84 29.01 -9.85
N ARG A 55 -7.74 28.47 -9.01
CA ARG A 55 -7.72 28.63 -7.56
C ARG A 55 -7.14 27.37 -6.95
N VAL A 56 -6.04 27.52 -6.22
CA VAL A 56 -5.31 26.42 -5.59
C VAL A 56 -5.64 26.39 -4.11
N PHE A 57 -5.99 25.21 -3.61
CA PHE A 57 -6.25 24.94 -2.20
C PHE A 57 -5.40 23.76 -1.76
N GLU A 58 -4.66 23.92 -0.68
CA GLU A 58 -3.94 22.81 -0.05
C GLU A 58 -4.91 21.98 0.80
N LEU A 59 -4.89 20.66 0.65
CA LEU A 59 -5.77 19.75 1.38
C LEU A 59 -4.97 18.94 2.37
N LYS A 60 -5.18 19.13 3.67
CA LYS A 60 -4.52 18.29 4.68
C LYS A 60 -5.49 17.32 5.31
N ILE A 61 -5.03 16.08 5.53
CA ILE A 61 -5.81 15.11 6.28
C ILE A 61 -5.81 15.51 7.77
N VAL A 62 -7.00 15.55 8.37
CA VAL A 62 -7.18 15.76 9.81
C VAL A 62 -8.00 14.61 10.34
N CYS A 63 -7.43 13.93 11.33
CA CYS A 63 -7.99 12.74 11.95
C CYS A 63 -8.20 13.01 13.45
N VAL A 64 -9.37 12.68 13.97
CA VAL A 64 -9.65 12.76 15.41
C VAL A 64 -9.97 11.36 15.92
N SER A 65 -9.03 10.79 16.67
CA SER A 65 -9.12 9.41 17.17
C SER A 65 -10.37 9.16 18.02
N LYS A 66 -10.82 10.17 18.79
CA LYS A 66 -12.05 10.08 19.60
C LYS A 66 -13.30 9.85 18.75
N LEU A 67 -13.33 10.39 17.53
CA LEU A 67 -14.48 10.32 16.62
C LEU A 67 -14.31 9.23 15.55
N LYS A 68 -13.15 8.55 15.50
CA LYS A 68 -12.79 7.53 14.49
C LYS A 68 -13.08 7.99 13.05
N THR A 69 -12.86 9.27 12.77
CA THR A 69 -13.08 9.86 11.45
C THR A 69 -11.89 10.71 11.03
N CYS A 70 -11.63 10.73 9.73
CA CYS A 70 -10.72 11.67 9.09
C CYS A 70 -11.45 12.42 7.98
N MET A 71 -10.99 13.63 7.70
CA MET A 71 -11.40 14.41 6.54
C MET A 71 -10.18 15.07 5.90
N TYR A 72 -10.26 15.37 4.59
CA TYR A 72 -9.42 16.40 4.00
C TYR A 72 -10.02 17.77 4.28
N SER A 73 -9.21 18.70 4.77
CA SER A 73 -9.63 20.07 5.02
C SER A 73 -8.73 21.05 4.27
N SER A 74 -9.35 22.03 3.62
CA SER A 74 -8.67 23.10 2.89
C SER A 74 -8.43 24.37 3.71
N LYS A 75 -8.80 24.39 5.00
CA LYS A 75 -8.56 25.55 5.87
C LYS A 75 -7.06 25.72 6.11
N GLU A 76 -6.58 26.95 6.29
CA GLU A 76 -5.15 27.23 6.49
C GLU A 76 -4.69 26.85 7.89
N ASN A 77 -5.49 27.18 8.91
CA ASN A 77 -5.13 26.99 10.32
C ASN A 77 -5.53 25.61 10.85
N SER A 78 -4.65 24.94 11.60
CA SER A 78 -4.89 23.59 12.14
C SER A 78 -6.08 23.53 13.09
N SER A 79 -6.25 24.55 13.95
CA SER A 79 -7.38 24.64 14.87
C SER A 79 -8.72 24.75 14.15
N GLU A 80 -8.76 25.50 13.04
CA GLU A 80 -9.97 25.61 12.21
C GLU A 80 -10.30 24.31 11.51
N ARG A 81 -9.30 23.54 11.06
CA ARG A 81 -9.54 22.22 10.46
C ARG A 81 -10.19 21.26 11.47
N ILE A 82 -9.72 21.27 12.72
CA ILE A 82 -10.29 20.44 13.78
C ILE A 82 -11.72 20.91 14.12
N ARG A 83 -11.95 22.22 14.19
CA ARG A 83 -13.29 22.78 14.41
C ARG A 83 -14.27 22.39 13.31
N ASN A 84 -13.87 22.53 12.05
CA ASN A 84 -14.67 22.14 10.89
C ASN A 84 -15.02 20.64 10.90
N LEU A 85 -14.07 19.79 11.32
CA LEU A 85 -14.33 18.35 11.52
C LEU A 85 -15.36 18.08 12.63
N HIS A 86 -15.28 18.78 13.76
CA HIS A 86 -16.28 18.67 14.82
C HIS A 86 -17.66 19.15 14.34
N GLU A 87 -17.74 20.30 13.69
CA GLU A 87 -18.98 20.86 13.15
C GLU A 87 -19.65 19.88 12.17
N ASN A 88 -18.90 19.36 11.19
CA ASN A 88 -19.41 18.39 10.22
C ASN A 88 -19.86 17.07 10.87
N PHE A 89 -19.17 16.62 11.92
CA PHE A 89 -19.55 15.41 12.64
C PHE A 89 -20.82 15.60 13.49
N TYR A 90 -20.95 16.71 14.20
CA TYR A 90 -22.12 16.99 15.04
C TYR A 90 -23.36 17.38 14.22
N ALA A 91 -23.19 18.15 13.15
CA ALA A 91 -24.28 18.47 12.22
C ALA A 91 -24.88 17.22 11.59
N GLY A 92 -24.06 16.21 11.29
CA GLY A 92 -24.53 14.93 10.75
C GLY A 92 -25.29 14.02 11.73
N ASN A 93 -25.23 14.29 13.04
CA ASN A 93 -25.82 13.42 14.06
C ASN A 93 -27.13 14.00 14.66
N GLY A 94 -27.45 15.26 14.35
CA GLY A 94 -28.64 15.99 14.82
C GLY A 94 -29.93 15.72 14.05
N ASP A 95 -29.86 15.34 12.77
CA ASP A 95 -31.03 15.13 11.89
C ASP A 95 -31.31 13.65 11.64
N LYS A 96 -31.79 12.91 12.64
CA LYS A 96 -32.18 11.48 12.50
C LYS A 96 -33.63 11.24 12.07
N ASN A 97 -34.37 12.27 11.67
CA ASN A 97 -35.80 12.18 11.33
C ASN A 97 -36.11 12.45 9.85
N ILE A 98 -35.20 12.13 8.92
CA ILE A 98 -35.50 12.19 7.48
C ILE A 98 -35.10 10.86 6.84
N THR A 99 -36.11 10.08 6.48
CA THR A 99 -36.04 9.02 5.48
C THR A 99 -35.90 9.67 4.11
N ASP A 100 -34.69 10.05 3.71
CA ASP A 100 -34.34 10.27 2.31
C ASP A 100 -32.83 10.28 2.12
N GLY A 101 -32.40 9.87 0.94
CA GLY A 101 -31.06 9.38 0.62
C GLY A 101 -29.89 10.34 0.88
N ASP A 102 -28.73 9.69 1.06
CA ASP A 102 -27.40 10.27 0.92
C ASP A 102 -27.09 11.48 1.80
N HIS A 103 -26.85 11.21 3.08
CA HIS A 103 -25.88 11.99 3.86
C HIS A 103 -24.53 11.94 3.12
N TYR A 104 -24.28 12.89 2.21
CA TYR A 104 -22.96 13.18 1.65
C TYR A 104 -22.09 13.73 2.78
N SER A 105 -21.61 12.81 3.62
CA SER A 105 -20.66 13.09 4.67
C SER A 105 -19.35 13.48 4.00
N GLU A 106 -19.00 14.76 4.11
CA GLU A 106 -17.74 15.41 3.75
C GLU A 106 -16.49 14.80 4.47
N SER A 107 -16.64 13.60 5.00
CA SER A 107 -15.63 12.79 5.67
C SER A 107 -15.08 11.75 4.69
N LEU A 108 -13.98 12.10 4.05
CA LEU A 108 -13.06 11.17 3.39
C LEU A 108 -11.67 11.36 4.00
N PRO A 109 -10.92 10.31 4.39
CA PRO A 109 -11.23 8.87 4.45
C PRO A 109 -11.66 8.34 5.85
N ASP A 110 -12.21 7.13 5.93
CA ASP A 110 -12.51 6.50 7.23
C ASP A 110 -11.21 6.23 8.02
N PHE A 111 -11.18 6.61 9.30
CA PHE A 111 -9.96 6.58 10.13
C PHE A 111 -9.30 5.20 10.19
N ASN A 112 -10.09 4.14 10.37
CA ASN A 112 -9.57 2.78 10.49
C ASN A 112 -8.89 2.31 9.20
N SER A 113 -9.55 2.50 8.05
CA SER A 113 -9.02 2.10 6.74
C SER A 113 -7.75 2.87 6.40
N TRP A 114 -7.74 4.17 6.69
CA TRP A 114 -6.56 5.00 6.49
C TRP A 114 -5.39 4.55 7.38
N ILE A 115 -5.61 4.33 8.68
CA ILE A 115 -4.56 3.83 9.59
C ILE A 115 -4.02 2.48 9.17
N VAL A 116 -4.89 1.54 8.78
CA VAL A 116 -4.46 0.22 8.29
C VAL A 116 -3.56 0.39 7.06
N THR A 117 -3.91 1.28 6.13
CA THR A 117 -3.10 1.55 4.94
C THR A 117 -1.73 2.12 5.32
N VAL A 118 -1.69 3.15 6.18
CA VAL A 118 -0.44 3.81 6.60
C VAL A 118 0.47 2.86 7.39
N SER A 119 -0.09 2.12 8.34
CA SER A 119 0.67 1.19 9.20
C SER A 119 1.22 0.02 8.39
N SER A 120 0.41 -0.58 7.51
CA SER A 120 0.86 -1.68 6.63
C SER A 120 1.92 -1.24 5.63
N LEU A 121 1.82 -0.03 5.08
CA LEU A 121 2.84 0.52 4.17
C LEU A 121 4.17 0.78 4.90
N SER A 122 4.11 1.31 6.12
CA SER A 122 5.29 1.52 6.96
C SER A 122 5.97 0.19 7.28
N LEU A 123 5.18 -0.83 7.62
CA LEU A 123 5.69 -2.16 7.92
C LEU A 123 6.29 -2.85 6.67
N ALA A 124 5.65 -2.70 5.50
CA ALA A 124 6.17 -3.20 4.23
C ALA A 124 7.52 -2.55 3.89
N ALA A 125 7.66 -1.24 4.11
CA ALA A 125 8.92 -0.53 3.92
C ALA A 125 10.02 -1.01 4.87
N MET A 126 9.69 -1.26 6.15
CA MET A 126 10.63 -1.83 7.11
C MET A 126 11.15 -3.20 6.64
N PHE A 127 10.24 -4.09 6.22
CA PHE A 127 10.62 -5.41 5.72
C PHE A 127 11.41 -5.35 4.40
N ALA A 128 11.14 -4.36 3.54
CA ALA A 128 11.93 -4.10 2.34
C ALA A 128 13.39 -3.77 2.69
N ILE A 129 13.59 -2.85 3.64
CA ILE A 129 14.92 -2.39 4.06
C ILE A 129 15.69 -3.52 4.73
N THR A 130 15.06 -4.22 5.68
CA THR A 130 15.69 -5.34 6.38
C THR A 130 16.01 -6.50 5.42
N GLY A 131 15.09 -6.84 4.51
CA GLY A 131 15.33 -7.87 3.49
C GLY A 131 16.45 -7.48 2.53
N GLY A 132 16.53 -6.21 2.11
CA GLY A 132 17.61 -5.69 1.27
C GLY A 132 18.96 -5.72 1.97
N ALA A 133 19.03 -5.34 3.25
CA ALA A 133 20.24 -5.42 4.04
C ALA A 133 20.75 -6.86 4.16
N PHE A 134 19.87 -7.82 4.46
CA PHE A 134 20.26 -9.23 4.50
C PHE A 134 20.69 -9.78 3.14
N ALA A 135 20.08 -9.34 2.05
CA ALA A 135 20.51 -9.72 0.70
C ALA A 135 21.95 -9.25 0.41
N ILE A 136 22.30 -8.02 0.79
CA ILE A 136 23.66 -7.47 0.64
C ILE A 136 24.65 -8.26 1.52
N VAL A 137 24.30 -8.51 2.78
CA VAL A 137 25.16 -9.26 3.70
C VAL A 137 25.41 -10.68 3.17
N ASN A 138 24.38 -11.36 2.67
CA ASN A 138 24.49 -12.69 2.08
C ASN A 138 25.30 -12.69 0.77
N ALA A 139 25.30 -11.58 0.02
CA ALA A 139 26.10 -11.44 -1.20
C ALA A 139 27.62 -11.32 -0.89
N ILE A 140 27.97 -10.70 0.24
CA ILE A 140 29.37 -10.46 0.63
C ILE A 140 29.90 -11.59 1.49
N ARG A 141 29.15 -11.95 2.52
CA ARG A 141 29.46 -13.02 3.45
C ARG A 141 28.77 -14.24 2.88
N ASN A 142 29.56 -15.19 2.33
CA ASN A 142 29.08 -16.46 1.80
C ASN A 142 28.52 -17.33 2.95
N SER A 143 27.43 -16.86 3.57
CA SER A 143 26.99 -17.26 4.90
C SER A 143 26.10 -18.48 4.79
N ALA A 144 26.62 -19.62 5.27
CA ALA A 144 25.88 -20.87 5.42
C ALA A 144 24.88 -20.87 6.60
N GLU A 145 24.73 -19.73 7.30
CA GLU A 145 23.84 -19.59 8.45
C GLU A 145 22.38 -19.46 8.00
N MET A 146 21.48 -20.18 8.67
CA MET A 146 20.07 -20.34 8.25
C MET A 146 19.31 -19.00 8.16
N VAL A 147 19.59 -18.05 9.05
CA VAL A 147 18.90 -16.75 9.10
C VAL A 147 19.47 -15.74 8.11
N PHE A 148 20.78 -15.80 7.83
CA PHE A 148 21.43 -14.91 6.86
C PHE A 148 21.45 -15.46 5.43
N GLY A 149 21.14 -16.75 5.26
CA GLY A 149 21.02 -17.40 3.97
C GLY A 149 19.65 -17.18 3.29
N PHE A 150 19.29 -18.12 2.42
CA PHE A 150 18.09 -18.02 1.58
C PHE A 150 16.77 -17.95 2.38
N LEU A 151 16.71 -18.56 3.57
CA LEU A 151 15.48 -18.62 4.37
C LEU A 151 15.12 -17.25 4.94
N GLY A 152 16.11 -16.49 5.42
CA GLY A 152 15.87 -15.13 5.92
C GLY A 152 15.29 -14.24 4.84
N ILE A 153 15.87 -14.25 3.63
CA ILE A 153 15.38 -13.48 2.49
C ILE A 153 13.93 -13.89 2.18
N LEU A 154 13.60 -15.19 2.18
CA LEU A 154 12.24 -15.65 1.93
C LEU A 154 11.25 -15.14 2.98
N ILE A 155 11.60 -15.19 4.27
CA ILE A 155 10.75 -14.75 5.37
C ILE A 155 10.44 -13.25 5.25
N TRP A 156 11.46 -12.40 5.13
CA TRP A 156 11.28 -10.94 5.09
C TRP A 156 10.50 -10.50 3.85
N ASN A 157 10.77 -11.10 2.68
CA ASN A 157 10.00 -10.78 1.47
C ASN A 157 8.55 -11.28 1.58
N THR A 158 8.28 -12.43 2.22
CA THR A 158 6.91 -12.92 2.44
C THR A 158 6.11 -11.99 3.35
N PHE A 159 6.70 -11.53 4.45
CA PHE A 159 6.06 -10.52 5.29
C PHE A 159 5.84 -9.19 4.54
N GLY A 160 6.76 -8.81 3.65
CA GLY A 160 6.59 -7.71 2.70
C GLY A 160 5.37 -7.88 1.78
N ILE A 161 5.15 -9.08 1.23
CA ILE A 161 3.96 -9.39 0.40
C ILE A 161 2.68 -9.24 1.20
N ILE A 162 2.62 -9.83 2.40
CA ILE A 162 1.41 -9.80 3.25
C ILE A 162 1.07 -8.35 3.62
N SER A 163 2.05 -7.58 4.09
CA SER A 163 1.84 -6.18 4.46
C SER A 163 1.49 -5.30 3.24
N GLY A 164 2.16 -5.48 2.10
CA GLY A 164 1.87 -4.76 0.86
C GLY A 164 0.47 -5.06 0.31
N THR A 165 0.06 -6.33 0.30
CA THR A 165 -1.29 -6.73 -0.14
C THR A 165 -2.38 -6.14 0.75
N VAL A 166 -2.24 -6.17 2.09
CA VAL A 166 -3.19 -5.52 3.01
C VAL A 166 -3.34 -4.02 2.71
N SER A 167 -2.23 -3.32 2.44
CA SER A 167 -2.25 -1.90 2.06
C SER A 167 -3.02 -1.67 0.77
N ILE A 168 -2.76 -2.48 -0.27
CA ILE A 168 -3.43 -2.41 -1.57
C ILE A 168 -4.94 -2.65 -1.42
N PHE A 169 -5.35 -3.72 -0.73
CA PHE A 169 -6.77 -4.04 -0.54
C PHE A 169 -7.50 -2.96 0.25
N SER A 170 -6.90 -2.48 1.36
CA SER A 170 -7.49 -1.43 2.18
C SER A 170 -7.72 -0.14 1.38
N TRP A 171 -6.73 0.25 0.56
CA TRP A 171 -6.86 1.44 -0.28
C TRP A 171 -7.85 1.27 -1.43
N ILE A 172 -7.93 0.10 -2.07
CA ILE A 172 -8.92 -0.18 -3.13
C ILE A 172 -10.34 -0.07 -2.57
N ILE A 173 -10.59 -0.61 -1.37
CA ILE A 173 -11.90 -0.52 -0.72
C ILE A 173 -12.26 0.96 -0.48
N LEU A 174 -11.31 1.75 0.01
CA LEU A 174 -11.50 3.19 0.21
C LEU A 174 -11.78 3.93 -1.11
N TYR A 175 -11.04 3.60 -2.17
CA TYR A 175 -11.22 4.16 -3.51
C TYR A 175 -12.62 3.90 -4.06
N LEU A 176 -13.07 2.64 -4.03
CA LEU A 176 -14.37 2.25 -4.58
C LEU A 176 -15.55 2.81 -3.77
N SER A 177 -15.40 2.90 -2.45
CA SER A 177 -16.50 3.30 -1.56
C SER A 177 -16.68 4.80 -1.49
N LYS A 178 -15.58 5.56 -1.55
CA LYS A 178 -15.57 6.99 -1.24
C LYS A 178 -15.07 7.84 -2.41
N PHE A 179 -13.86 7.58 -2.94
CA PHE A 179 -13.26 8.44 -3.98
C PHE A 179 -13.90 8.31 -5.36
N ARG A 180 -14.61 7.21 -5.65
CA ARG A 180 -15.37 7.06 -6.91
C ARG A 180 -16.68 7.86 -6.92
N LYS A 181 -17.22 8.15 -5.72
CA LYS A 181 -18.39 9.00 -5.54
C LYS A 181 -17.98 10.48 -5.63
N ASN A 182 -18.97 11.37 -5.61
CA ASN A 182 -18.70 12.81 -5.65
C ASN A 182 -17.92 13.23 -4.38
N VAL A 183 -16.74 13.83 -4.57
CA VAL A 183 -15.83 14.29 -3.51
C VAL A 183 -15.86 15.80 -3.29
N MET A 184 -16.78 16.51 -3.94
CA MET A 184 -16.92 17.96 -3.80
C MET A 184 -17.58 18.34 -2.47
N THR A 185 -17.24 19.51 -1.92
CA THR A 185 -17.90 20.03 -0.71
C THR A 185 -19.32 20.50 -1.01
N ARG A 186 -20.12 20.79 0.02
CA ARG A 186 -21.51 21.28 -0.17
C ARG A 186 -21.53 22.60 -0.93
N GLU A 187 -20.64 23.52 -0.57
CA GLU A 187 -20.54 24.83 -1.23
C GLU A 187 -20.13 24.69 -2.71
N GLU A 188 -19.29 23.70 -3.01
CA GLU A 188 -18.90 23.40 -4.39
C GLU A 188 -20.03 22.75 -5.18
N LEU A 189 -20.81 21.88 -4.53
CA LEU A 189 -21.98 21.25 -5.13
C LEU A 189 -23.08 22.28 -5.45
N ASP A 190 -23.30 23.25 -4.55
CA ASP A 190 -24.20 24.40 -4.80
C ASP A 190 -23.73 25.23 -6.00
N GLN A 191 -22.41 25.32 -6.20
CA GLN A 191 -21.80 25.94 -7.37
C GLN A 191 -21.82 25.03 -8.62
N HIS A 192 -22.53 23.91 -8.56
CA HIS A 192 -22.70 22.91 -9.62
C HIS A 192 -21.43 22.16 -10.02
N TRP A 193 -20.45 22.04 -9.11
CA TRP A 193 -19.31 21.19 -9.34
C TRP A 193 -19.65 19.72 -9.08
N VAL A 194 -19.28 18.86 -10.03
CA VAL A 194 -19.47 17.42 -9.94
C VAL A 194 -18.17 16.68 -10.26
N SER A 195 -17.90 15.63 -9.51
CA SER A 195 -16.69 14.80 -9.67
C SER A 195 -16.99 13.31 -9.79
N GLU A 196 -18.27 12.95 -9.85
CA GLU A 196 -18.72 11.56 -9.87
C GLU A 196 -18.14 10.79 -11.07
N PHE A 197 -17.60 9.60 -10.81
CA PHE A 197 -16.93 8.73 -11.80
C PHE A 197 -15.76 9.38 -12.56
N ARG A 198 -15.25 10.53 -12.10
CA ARG A 198 -14.11 11.24 -12.71
C ARG A 198 -12.83 11.12 -11.88
N SER A 199 -12.74 10.08 -11.05
CA SER A 199 -11.54 9.75 -10.30
C SER A 199 -10.76 8.62 -10.96
N CYS A 200 -9.44 8.73 -10.87
CA CYS A 200 -8.47 7.76 -11.33
C CYS A 200 -7.48 7.47 -10.19
N VAL A 201 -6.94 6.25 -10.17
CA VAL A 201 -5.81 5.93 -9.28
C VAL A 201 -4.57 6.69 -9.74
N GLY A 202 -3.83 7.25 -8.78
CA GLY A 202 -2.63 8.05 -9.04
C GLY A 202 -1.35 7.23 -9.06
N PHE A 203 -0.25 7.85 -9.49
CA PHE A 203 1.05 7.20 -9.66
C PHE A 203 1.59 6.59 -8.35
N SER A 204 1.36 7.25 -7.21
CA SER A 204 1.88 6.78 -5.92
C SER A 204 1.34 5.41 -5.53
N PHE A 205 0.08 5.12 -5.88
CA PHE A 205 -0.53 3.81 -5.64
C PHE A 205 0.15 2.70 -6.46
N TYR A 206 0.46 2.98 -7.74
CA TYR A 206 1.16 2.03 -8.60
C TYR A 206 2.55 1.65 -8.10
N LEU A 207 3.23 2.55 -7.39
CA LEU A 207 4.52 2.24 -6.77
C LEU A 207 4.40 1.18 -5.67
N VAL A 208 3.31 1.17 -4.92
CA VAL A 208 3.03 0.14 -3.89
C VAL A 208 2.71 -1.20 -4.56
N VAL A 209 1.94 -1.20 -5.65
CA VAL A 209 1.66 -2.40 -6.45
C VAL A 209 2.95 -2.96 -7.05
N LEU A 210 3.80 -2.11 -7.63
CA LEU A 210 5.09 -2.49 -8.18
C LEU A 210 6.02 -3.06 -7.09
N SER A 211 6.09 -2.41 -5.93
CA SER A 211 6.88 -2.90 -4.79
C SER A 211 6.40 -4.29 -4.33
N THR A 212 5.09 -4.48 -4.22
CA THR A 212 4.50 -5.78 -3.87
C THR A 212 4.80 -6.85 -4.93
N ALA A 213 4.73 -6.49 -6.22
CA ALA A 213 5.10 -7.39 -7.32
C ALA A 213 6.58 -7.79 -7.26
N LEU A 214 7.49 -6.86 -6.94
CA LEU A 214 8.91 -7.15 -6.77
C LEU A 214 9.16 -8.14 -5.62
N PHE A 215 8.43 -8.02 -4.50
CA PHE A 215 8.49 -9.01 -3.43
C PHE A 215 8.05 -10.40 -3.90
N ILE A 216 6.94 -10.48 -4.65
CA ILE A 216 6.42 -11.74 -5.21
C ILE A 216 7.43 -12.37 -6.17
N ILE A 217 8.01 -11.57 -7.07
CA ILE A 217 9.03 -12.02 -8.02
C ILE A 217 10.26 -12.53 -7.26
N ASN A 218 10.72 -11.82 -6.23
CA ASN A 218 11.88 -12.23 -5.44
C ASN A 218 11.65 -13.57 -4.74
N VAL A 219 10.49 -13.74 -4.09
CA VAL A 219 10.10 -15.03 -3.49
C VAL A 219 9.98 -16.13 -4.54
N GLY A 220 9.42 -15.82 -5.72
CA GLY A 220 9.30 -16.74 -6.84
C GLY A 220 10.66 -17.23 -7.35
N ILE A 221 11.60 -16.33 -7.59
CA ILE A 221 12.97 -16.66 -8.03
C ILE A 221 13.64 -17.56 -7.00
N ILE A 222 13.63 -17.19 -5.72
CA ILE A 222 14.25 -17.99 -4.66
C ILE A 222 13.60 -19.39 -4.58
N SER A 223 12.27 -19.45 -4.67
CA SER A 223 11.53 -20.71 -4.66
C SER A 223 11.91 -21.60 -5.85
N THR A 224 12.13 -21.03 -7.04
CA THR A 224 12.58 -21.78 -8.21
C THR A 224 14.01 -22.31 -8.04
N ILE A 225 14.91 -21.51 -7.45
CA ILE A 225 16.30 -21.92 -7.17
C ILE A 225 16.34 -23.09 -6.19
N ILE A 226 15.57 -23.03 -5.10
CA ILE A 226 15.47 -24.13 -4.11
C ILE A 226 14.96 -25.42 -4.75
N LYS A 227 14.01 -25.30 -5.69
CA LYS A 227 13.43 -26.45 -6.40
C LYS A 227 14.34 -27.06 -7.46
N GLN A 228 15.52 -26.50 -7.76
CA GLN A 228 16.42 -27.11 -8.75
C GLN A 228 17.33 -28.19 -8.12
N PRO A 229 17.04 -29.50 -8.32
CA PRO A 229 17.87 -30.60 -7.79
C PRO A 229 19.24 -30.74 -8.47
N TRP A 230 19.57 -29.89 -9.45
CA TRP A 230 20.81 -30.00 -10.24
C TRP A 230 22.05 -29.54 -9.46
N VAL A 231 21.90 -28.56 -8.56
CA VAL A 231 23.00 -28.12 -7.67
C VAL A 231 23.36 -29.22 -6.69
N ASP A 232 22.35 -29.87 -6.10
CA ASP A 232 22.53 -30.97 -5.16
C ASP A 232 23.11 -32.21 -5.85
N ARG A 233 22.70 -32.49 -7.09
CA ARG A 233 23.30 -33.55 -7.91
C ARG A 233 24.77 -33.29 -8.25
N LYS A 234 25.16 -32.04 -8.56
CA LYS A 234 26.56 -31.68 -8.86
C LYS A 234 27.44 -31.84 -7.62
N LEU A 235 27.01 -31.34 -6.46
CA LEU A 235 27.73 -31.48 -5.19
C LEU A 235 27.92 -32.96 -4.80
N ARG A 236 26.86 -33.78 -4.94
CA ARG A 236 26.93 -35.23 -4.70
C ARG A 236 27.84 -35.96 -5.70
N ALA A 237 27.90 -35.52 -6.95
CA ALA A 237 28.81 -36.07 -7.95
C ALA A 237 30.28 -35.74 -7.65
N GLU A 238 30.59 -34.49 -7.25
CA GLU A 238 31.93 -34.06 -6.85
C GLU A 238 32.44 -34.85 -5.62
N LEU A 239 31.57 -35.04 -4.61
CA LEU A 239 31.84 -35.83 -3.41
C LEU A 239 32.13 -37.29 -3.74
N ARG A 240 31.32 -37.93 -4.60
CA ARG A 240 31.59 -39.29 -5.09
C ARG A 240 32.93 -39.39 -5.81
N LYS A 241 33.29 -38.38 -6.62
CA LYS A 241 34.56 -38.33 -7.33
C LYS A 241 35.76 -38.24 -6.39
N LYS A 242 35.66 -37.45 -5.31
CA LYS A 242 36.69 -37.36 -4.26
C LYS A 242 36.80 -38.63 -3.42
N LEU A 243 35.67 -39.28 -3.12
CA LEU A 243 35.62 -40.57 -2.44
C LEU A 243 36.21 -41.69 -3.31
N SER A 244 35.96 -41.67 -4.62
CA SER A 244 36.50 -42.67 -5.56
C SER A 244 37.96 -42.42 -5.94
N SER A 245 38.48 -41.18 -5.82
CA SER A 245 39.86 -40.84 -6.18
C SER A 245 40.90 -41.14 -5.10
N GLY A 246 40.56 -41.94 -4.07
CA GLY A 246 41.56 -42.63 -3.25
C GLY A 246 42.58 -41.74 -2.53
N LYS A 247 42.18 -40.59 -1.97
CA LYS A 247 42.95 -39.88 -0.95
C LYS A 247 42.15 -39.73 0.34
N TYR A 248 41.79 -40.87 0.93
CA TYR A 248 41.55 -40.95 2.36
C TYR A 248 42.84 -41.43 3.02
N VAL A 249 43.62 -40.50 3.56
CA VAL A 249 44.55 -40.84 4.64
C VAL A 249 43.67 -41.08 5.86
N THR A 250 43.47 -42.34 6.19
CA THR A 250 42.92 -42.76 7.48
C THR A 250 43.90 -42.37 8.57
N HIS A 251 43.53 -41.41 9.41
CA HIS A 251 43.90 -41.48 10.81
C HIS A 251 42.63 -41.75 11.61
N SER A 252 42.31 -43.03 11.74
CA SER A 252 41.62 -43.51 12.93
C SER A 252 42.68 -43.90 13.94
N PRO A 253 42.44 -43.64 15.23
CA PRO A 253 42.44 -44.77 16.14
C PRO A 253 41.06 -44.95 16.78
N ALA A 254 40.67 -46.21 16.89
CA ALA A 254 39.55 -46.70 17.68
C ALA A 254 39.58 -46.13 19.12
N SER A 255 38.46 -45.96 19.83
CA SER A 255 37.71 -47.11 20.37
C SER A 255 36.56 -46.65 21.27
N SER A 256 35.49 -47.48 21.31
CA SER A 256 34.48 -47.64 22.37
C SER A 256 33.58 -46.43 22.69
N ILE A 257 32.24 -46.54 22.75
CA ILE A 257 31.47 -47.31 23.73
C ILE A 257 30.06 -47.64 23.16
N VAL A 258 29.83 -48.94 22.95
CA VAL A 258 28.67 -49.76 23.34
C VAL A 258 27.24 -49.19 23.18
N LYS A 259 26.48 -49.80 22.26
CA LYS A 259 25.02 -49.95 22.35
C LYS A 259 24.70 -51.11 23.32
N LYS A 260 23.81 -50.90 24.30
CA LYS A 260 23.15 -51.99 25.06
C LYS A 260 21.69 -52.15 24.60
N PRO A 261 21.19 -53.39 24.44
CA PRO A 261 19.84 -53.67 23.94
C PRO A 261 18.79 -53.70 25.06
N LYS A 262 17.52 -53.61 24.65
CA LYS A 262 16.29 -53.74 25.45
C LYS A 262 15.77 -55.18 25.32
N SER A 263 15.49 -55.86 26.43
CA SER A 263 14.61 -57.05 26.47
C SER A 263 14.08 -57.31 27.90
N ASP A 264 12.78 -57.07 28.07
CA ASP A 264 11.72 -57.83 28.75
C ASP A 264 11.98 -58.89 29.85
N ILE A 265 11.03 -58.93 30.82
CA ILE A 265 10.40 -60.10 31.51
C ILE A 265 10.85 -60.54 32.94
N ILE A 266 9.92 -60.30 33.90
CA ILE A 266 9.31 -61.14 34.99
C ILE A 266 9.95 -61.33 36.41
N SER A 267 9.08 -61.10 37.42
CA SER A 267 8.98 -61.60 38.83
C SER A 267 10.13 -61.28 39.80
N VAL A 268 9.91 -60.94 41.07
CA VAL A 268 8.95 -61.38 42.11
C VAL A 268 8.46 -60.19 42.93
#